data_AF-A0A6B3I9G4-F1
#
_entry.id   AF-A0A6B3I9G4-F1
#
_cell.length_a   1.000
_cell.length_b   1.000
_cell.length_c   1.000
_cell.angle_alpha   90.00
_cell.angle_beta   90.00
_cell.angle_gamma   90.00
#
_symmetry.space_group_name_H-M   'P 1'
#
loop_
_entity.id
_entity.type
_entity.pdbx_description
1 polymer ?
#
loop_
_entity_poly.entity_id
_entity_poly.type
_entity_poly.pdbx_seq_one_letter_code
_entity_poly.pdbx_strand_id
1 'polypeptide(L)'
;MYAAKPAVSVARYKLTREVPTLREAEIASVARYERLFTRYLLGHFDERDHHVGNDDPLLAEVAASAVVTAHNHVLRRWLRAGGQGDVEAQLDRAFAIVRDTFGTGIGAGRTARAEPARTPAATVATEG
;
A
#
# COMPACT_ATOMS: atom_id res chain seq x y z
N MET A 1 2.49 12.41 12.06
CA MET A 1 1.27 12.38 11.22
C MET A 1 0.05 12.19 12.14
N TYR A 2 -1.15 12.72 11.84
CA TYR A 2 -2.41 12.76 12.63
C TYR A 2 -2.39 12.35 14.14
N ALA A 3 -1.99 11.13 14.49
CA ALA A 3 -1.76 10.64 15.85
C ALA A 3 -0.76 11.48 16.68
N ALA A 4 0.22 12.14 16.05
CA ALA A 4 1.18 12.99 16.76
C ALA A 4 0.56 14.26 17.39
N LYS A 5 -0.64 14.66 16.91
CA LYS A 5 -1.42 15.79 17.46
C LYS A 5 -2.91 15.44 17.47
N PRO A 6 -3.37 14.56 18.37
CA PRO A 6 -4.74 14.02 18.35
C PRO A 6 -5.82 15.10 18.40
N ALA A 7 -5.64 16.11 19.25
CA ALA A 7 -6.60 17.20 19.41
C ALA A 7 -6.83 17.99 18.10
N VAL A 8 -5.75 18.32 17.38
CA VAL A 8 -5.81 19.04 16.10
C VAL A 8 -6.50 18.18 15.03
N SER A 9 -6.17 16.89 15.02
CA SER A 9 -6.74 15.90 14.10
C SER A 9 -8.24 15.75 14.29
N VAL A 10 -8.70 15.65 15.54
CA VAL A 10 -10.12 15.57 15.90
C VAL A 10 -10.84 16.87 15.57
N ALA A 11 -10.23 18.03 15.83
CA ALA A 11 -10.81 19.32 15.49
C ALA A 11 -11.02 19.46 13.97
N ARG A 12 -10.02 19.11 13.15
CA ARG A 12 -10.15 19.08 11.69
C ARG A 12 -11.26 18.14 11.25
N TYR A 13 -11.32 16.94 11.82
CA TYR A 13 -12.35 15.94 11.50
C TYR A 13 -13.77 16.42 11.82
N LYS A 14 -13.96 17.17 12.91
CA LYS A 14 -15.26 17.79 13.22
C LYS A 14 -15.59 18.89 12.22
N LEU A 15 -14.64 19.79 11.97
CA LEU A 15 -14.81 20.93 11.08
C LEU A 15 -15.19 20.51 9.65
N THR A 16 -14.53 19.48 9.09
CA THR A 16 -14.84 19.01 7.73
C THR A 16 -16.18 18.27 7.66
N ARG A 17 -16.76 17.84 8.78
CA ARG A 17 -18.13 17.31 8.82
C ARG A 17 -19.19 18.40 8.91
N GLU A 18 -18.85 19.55 9.49
CA GLU A 18 -19.74 20.70 9.62
C GLU A 18 -19.72 21.62 8.39
N VAL A 19 -18.60 21.67 7.67
CA VAL A 19 -18.40 22.55 6.50
C VAL A 19 -18.19 21.71 5.23
N PRO A 20 -19.24 21.48 4.41
CA PRO A 20 -19.17 20.62 3.22
C PRO A 20 -18.09 21.02 2.20
N THR A 21 -17.86 22.31 2.00
CA THR A 21 -16.83 22.80 1.06
C THR A 21 -15.41 22.44 1.49
N LEU A 22 -15.13 22.39 2.79
CA LEU A 22 -13.84 21.92 3.31
C LEU A 22 -13.67 20.41 3.10
N ARG A 23 -14.75 19.63 3.22
CA ARG A 23 -14.73 18.20 2.93
C ARG A 23 -14.44 17.92 1.46
N GLU A 24 -15.06 18.65 0.54
CA GLU A 24 -14.81 18.50 -0.90
C GLU A 24 -13.35 18.80 -1.25
N ALA A 25 -12.80 19.89 -0.70
CA ALA A 25 -11.40 20.24 -0.87
C ALA A 25 -10.45 19.15 -0.31
N GLU A 26 -10.77 18.60 0.85
CA GLU A 26 -10.00 17.52 1.48
C GLU A 26 -10.06 16.22 0.67
N ILE A 27 -11.25 15.80 0.22
CA ILE A 27 -11.42 14.63 -0.67
C ILE A 27 -10.63 14.81 -1.96
N ALA A 28 -10.72 15.98 -2.60
CA ALA A 28 -9.97 16.26 -3.81
C ALA A 28 -8.44 16.19 -3.59
N SER A 29 -7.97 16.64 -2.42
CA SER A 29 -6.57 16.55 -2.04
C SER A 29 -6.10 15.10 -1.82
N VAL A 30 -6.88 14.31 -1.07
CA VAL A 30 -6.59 12.88 -0.84
C VAL A 30 -6.59 12.11 -2.16
N ALA A 31 -7.60 12.32 -3.01
CA ALA A 31 -7.69 11.63 -4.31
C ALA A 31 -6.51 11.98 -5.24
N ARG A 32 -5.96 13.20 -5.17
CA ARG A 32 -4.73 13.55 -5.89
C ARG A 32 -3.53 12.77 -5.36
N TYR A 33 -3.41 12.62 -4.05
CA TYR A 33 -2.31 11.88 -3.43
C TYR A 33 -2.40 10.38 -3.74
N GLU A 34 -3.59 9.79 -3.63
CA GLU A 34 -3.83 8.38 -4.00
C GLU A 34 -3.43 8.12 -5.46
N ARG A 35 -3.86 8.99 -6.40
CA ARG A 35 -3.43 8.88 -7.81
C ARG A 35 -1.92 9.01 -8.02
N LEU A 36 -1.23 9.83 -7.23
CA LEU A 36 0.23 9.93 -7.29
C LEU A 36 0.89 8.66 -6.73
N PHE A 37 0.40 8.16 -5.61
CA PHE A 37 0.91 6.95 -4.96
C PHE A 37 0.68 5.70 -5.81
N THR A 38 -0.51 5.50 -6.36
CA THR A 38 -0.80 4.41 -7.29
C THR A 38 0.11 4.45 -8.52
N ARG A 39 0.32 5.63 -9.12
CA ARG A 39 1.23 5.78 -10.25
C ARG A 39 2.68 5.49 -9.89
N TYR A 40 3.11 5.88 -8.69
CA TYR A 40 4.44 5.55 -8.19
C TYR A 40 4.61 4.04 -8.00
N LEU A 41 3.61 3.36 -7.43
CA LEU A 41 3.63 1.90 -7.30
C LEU A 41 3.64 1.21 -8.67
N LEU A 42 2.77 1.63 -9.60
CA LEU A 42 2.71 1.08 -10.95
C LEU A 42 3.99 1.31 -11.74
N GLY A 43 4.63 2.48 -11.66
CA GLY A 43 5.92 2.74 -12.31
C GLY A 43 7.08 1.92 -11.72
N HIS A 44 6.88 1.28 -10.56
CA HIS A 44 7.84 0.35 -9.96
C HIS A 44 7.57 -1.12 -10.33
N PHE A 45 6.38 -1.43 -10.85
CA PHE A 45 6.08 -2.71 -11.48
C PHE A 45 6.46 -2.60 -12.96
N ASP A 46 7.45 -3.38 -13.40
CA ASP A 46 7.94 -3.32 -14.78
C ASP A 46 6.76 -3.64 -15.73
N GLU A 47 6.28 -2.65 -16.49
CA GLU A 47 5.16 -2.80 -17.44
C GLU A 47 5.43 -3.90 -18.49
N ARG A 48 6.69 -4.35 -18.59
CA ARG A 48 7.16 -5.43 -19.48
C ARG A 48 6.87 -6.84 -18.95
N ASP A 49 6.48 -6.98 -17.69
CA ASP A 49 6.12 -8.27 -17.08
C ASP A 49 4.63 -8.62 -17.23
N HIS A 50 3.85 -7.76 -17.90
CA HIS A 50 2.48 -8.07 -18.33
C HIS A 50 2.49 -9.05 -19.51
N HIS A 51 2.61 -10.34 -19.21
CA HIS A 51 2.28 -11.43 -20.14
C HIS A 51 0.86 -11.92 -19.84
N VAL A 52 0.16 -12.42 -20.87
CA VAL A 52 -1.18 -13.02 -20.70
C VAL A 52 -1.08 -14.15 -19.66
N GLY A 53 -1.77 -13.98 -18.52
CA GLY A 53 -1.75 -14.93 -17.39
C GLY A 53 -0.96 -14.46 -16.15
N ASN A 54 -0.34 -13.28 -16.15
CA ASN A 54 0.29 -12.69 -14.96
C ASN A 54 -0.66 -11.74 -14.22
N ASP A 55 -1.25 -12.19 -13.12
CA ASP A 55 -2.14 -11.40 -12.26
C ASP A 55 -1.39 -10.51 -11.24
N ASP A 56 -0.06 -10.59 -11.15
CA ASP A 56 0.74 -9.89 -10.12
C ASP A 56 0.48 -8.37 -10.07
N PRO A 57 0.36 -7.64 -11.19
CA PRO A 57 0.08 -6.20 -11.17
C PRO A 57 -1.33 -5.86 -10.64
N LEU A 58 -2.33 -6.66 -11.01
CA LEU A 58 -3.70 -6.51 -10.50
C LEU A 58 -3.74 -6.80 -9.00
N LEU A 59 -3.09 -7.89 -8.55
CA LEU A 59 -2.99 -8.23 -7.13
C LEU A 59 -2.29 -7.14 -6.32
N ALA A 60 -1.26 -6.50 -6.87
CA ALA A 60 -0.59 -5.37 -6.23
C ALA A 60 -1.51 -4.16 -6.08
N GLU A 61 -2.28 -3.80 -7.11
CA GLU A 61 -3.25 -2.70 -7.06
C GLU A 61 -4.37 -2.98 -6.04
N VAL A 62 -4.89 -4.21 -6.03
CA VAL A 62 -5.92 -4.64 -5.08
C VAL A 62 -5.41 -4.59 -3.64
N ALA A 63 -4.19 -5.06 -3.37
CA ALA A 63 -3.60 -4.97 -2.04
C ALA A 63 -3.32 -3.53 -1.61
N ALA A 64 -2.83 -2.67 -2.51
CA ALA A 64 -2.65 -1.25 -2.21
C ALA A 64 -3.99 -0.59 -1.81
N SER A 65 -5.06 -0.92 -2.53
CA SER A 65 -6.43 -0.44 -2.23
C SER A 65 -6.94 -0.95 -0.87
N ALA A 66 -6.62 -2.20 -0.53
CA ALA A 66 -6.95 -2.78 0.77
C ALA A 66 -6.21 -2.08 1.93
N VAL A 67 -4.92 -1.76 1.76
CA VAL A 67 -4.13 -1.00 2.74
C VAL A 67 -4.73 0.38 2.99
N VAL A 68 -5.04 1.13 1.93
CA VAL A 68 -5.64 2.48 2.04
C VAL A 68 -7.00 2.40 2.74
N THR A 69 -7.82 1.41 2.37
CA THR A 69 -9.13 1.18 2.99
C THR A 69 -8.99 0.89 4.49
N ALA A 70 -8.09 -0.04 4.86
CA ALA A 70 -7.84 -0.41 6.25
C ALA A 70 -7.36 0.78 7.08
N HIS A 71 -6.41 1.56 6.56
CA HIS A 71 -5.91 2.77 7.21
C HIS A 71 -7.04 3.78 7.47
N ASN A 72 -7.83 4.09 6.43
CA ASN A 72 -8.94 5.03 6.53
C ASN A 72 -10.05 4.55 7.47
N HIS A 73 -10.29 3.23 7.55
CA HIS A 73 -11.24 2.65 8.49
C HIS A 73 -10.82 2.92 9.93
N VAL A 74 -9.58 2.57 10.29
CA VAL A 74 -9.05 2.76 11.65
C VAL A 74 -9.01 4.24 12.02
N LEU A 75 -8.48 5.09 11.14
CA LEU A 75 -8.37 6.52 11.40
C LEU A 75 -9.74 7.17 11.64
N ARG A 76 -10.74 6.86 10.80
CA ARG A 76 -12.11 7.38 10.98
C ARG A 76 -12.74 6.90 12.28
N ARG A 77 -12.50 5.65 12.69
CA ARG A 77 -12.98 5.11 13.96
C ARG A 77 -12.34 5.84 15.15
N TRP A 78 -11.02 6.02 15.12
CA TRP A 78 -10.26 6.71 16.16
C TRP A 78 -10.67 8.19 16.30
N LEU A 79 -10.86 8.90 15.18
CA LEU A 79 -11.32 10.29 15.18
C LEU A 79 -12.75 10.42 15.74
N ARG A 80 -13.64 9.47 15.46
CA ARG A 80 -14.98 9.41 16.09
C ARG A 80 -14.92 9.17 17.59
N ALA A 81 -13.94 8.41 18.05
CA ALA A 81 -13.68 8.19 19.48
C ALA A 81 -12.95 9.38 20.14
N GLY A 82 -12.83 10.53 19.47
CA GLY A 82 -12.18 11.72 20.02
C GLY A 82 -10.66 11.62 20.06
N GLY A 83 -10.06 10.78 19.20
CA GLY A 83 -8.61 10.61 19.16
C GLY A 83 -8.06 9.82 20.36
N GLN A 84 -8.92 9.03 21.02
CA GLN A 84 -8.58 8.26 22.20
C GLN A 84 -8.20 6.81 21.87
N GLY A 85 -7.31 6.25 22.68
CA GLY A 85 -6.80 4.90 22.54
C GLY A 85 -5.60 4.78 21.60
N ASP A 86 -5.01 3.59 21.59
CA ASP A 86 -3.82 3.28 20.81
C ASP A 86 -4.20 3.02 19.34
N VAL A 87 -4.03 4.05 18.51
CA VAL A 87 -4.31 3.99 17.07
C VAL A 87 -3.23 3.21 16.32
N GLU A 88 -2.01 3.17 16.84
CA GLU A 88 -0.88 2.47 16.21
C GLU A 88 -1.11 0.96 16.31
N ALA A 89 -1.42 0.45 17.50
CA ALA A 89 -1.78 -0.96 17.67
C ALA A 89 -3.02 -1.37 16.84
N GLN A 90 -3.99 -0.47 16.67
CA GLN A 90 -5.15 -0.72 15.82
C GLN A 90 -4.79 -0.78 14.33
N LEU A 91 -3.89 0.09 13.87
CA LEU A 91 -3.35 0.06 12.50
C LEU A 91 -2.53 -1.21 12.25
N ASP A 92 -1.67 -1.60 13.19
CA ASP A 92 -0.87 -2.82 13.10
C ASP A 92 -1.76 -4.05 12.94
N ARG A 93 -2.82 -4.14 13.73
CA ARG A 93 -3.82 -5.22 13.60
C ARG A 93 -4.53 -5.16 12.25
N ALA A 94 -4.94 -3.98 11.78
CA ALA A 94 -5.62 -3.86 10.49
C ALA A 94 -4.70 -4.25 9.32
N PHE A 95 -3.42 -3.86 9.37
CA PHE A 95 -2.43 -4.27 8.37
C PHE A 95 -2.06 -5.74 8.47
N ALA A 96 -2.11 -6.36 9.66
CA ALA A 96 -1.99 -7.81 9.78
C ALA A 96 -3.08 -8.54 9.00
N ILE A 97 -4.35 -8.11 9.12
CA ILE A 97 -5.45 -8.69 8.34
C ILE A 97 -5.20 -8.57 6.83
N VAL A 98 -4.74 -7.41 6.37
CA VAL A 98 -4.40 -7.22 4.95
C VAL A 98 -3.27 -8.15 4.54
N ARG A 99 -2.19 -8.25 5.33
CA ARG A 99 -1.09 -9.17 5.04
C ARG A 99 -1.55 -10.63 5.02
N ASP A 100 -2.39 -11.06 5.94
CA ASP A 100 -2.89 -12.45 5.97
C ASP A 100 -3.79 -12.76 4.77
N THR A 101 -4.51 -11.74 4.27
CA THR A 101 -5.38 -11.87 3.10
C THR A 101 -4.60 -11.99 1.79
N PHE A 102 -3.45 -11.30 1.68
CA PHE A 102 -2.70 -11.18 0.41
C PHE A 102 -1.31 -11.83 0.42
N GLY A 103 -0.77 -12.20 1.58
CA GLY A 103 0.63 -12.55 1.81
C GLY A 103 1.09 -13.87 1.19
N THR A 104 0.18 -14.71 0.73
CA THR A 104 0.50 -15.95 -0.01
C THR A 104 0.44 -15.78 -1.53
N GLY A 105 -0.25 -14.74 -2.03
CA GLY A 105 -0.44 -14.50 -3.46
C GLY A 105 0.49 -13.43 -4.05
N ILE A 106 0.93 -12.46 -3.24
CA ILE A 106 1.73 -11.33 -3.74
C ILE A 106 3.22 -11.66 -3.67
N GLY A 107 3.74 -12.22 -4.77
CA GLY A 107 5.19 -12.45 -4.96
C GLY A 107 5.60 -13.90 -5.14
N ALA A 108 4.67 -14.86 -5.24
CA ALA A 108 4.98 -16.23 -5.63
C ALA A 108 5.64 -16.29 -7.04
N GLY A 109 5.31 -15.36 -7.93
CA GLY A 109 5.99 -15.18 -9.22
C GLY A 109 7.40 -14.58 -9.12
N ARG A 110 7.68 -13.78 -8.08
CA ARG A 110 9.02 -13.18 -7.87
C ARG A 110 10.03 -14.14 -7.27
N THR A 111 9.61 -15.04 -6.38
CA THR A 111 10.52 -16.06 -5.80
C THR A 111 10.90 -17.12 -6.83
N ALA A 112 10.00 -17.47 -7.75
CA ALA A 112 10.30 -18.42 -8.82
C ALA A 112 11.26 -17.88 -9.89
N ARG A 113 11.33 -16.55 -10.09
CA ARG A 113 12.19 -15.90 -11.12
C ARG A 113 13.57 -15.48 -10.62
N ALA A 114 13.81 -15.50 -9.30
CA ALA A 114 15.05 -15.00 -8.69
C ALA A 114 16.20 -16.03 -8.59
N GLU A 115 16.10 -17.18 -9.25
CA GLU A 115 17.25 -18.08 -9.44
C GLU A 115 17.79 -17.96 -10.88
N PRO A 116 18.80 -17.11 -11.15
CA PRO A 116 19.58 -17.26 -12.37
C PRO A 116 20.44 -18.51 -12.18
N ALA A 117 20.18 -19.54 -12.98
CA ALA A 117 21.06 -20.70 -13.11
C ALA A 117 22.50 -20.22 -13.31
N ARG A 118 23.37 -20.47 -12.32
CA ARG A 118 24.82 -20.30 -12.48
C ARG A 118 25.27 -21.31 -13.52
N THR A 119 25.43 -20.87 -14.76
CA THR A 119 26.12 -21.66 -15.78
C THR A 119 27.60 -21.81 -15.35
N PRO A 120 28.14 -23.03 -15.21
CA PRO A 120 29.54 -23.22 -14.86
C PRO A 120 30.42 -22.70 -15.99
N ALA A 121 31.40 -21.87 -15.64
CA ALA A 121 32.37 -21.32 -16.58
C ALA A 121 33.18 -22.46 -17.24
N ALA A 122 33.16 -22.52 -18.56
CA ALA A 122 33.94 -23.46 -19.34
C ALA A 122 35.44 -23.14 -19.21
N THR A 123 36.21 -24.12 -18.73
CA THR A 123 37.67 -24.13 -18.76
C THR A 123 38.16 -24.26 -20.20
N VAL A 124 38.93 -23.30 -20.68
CA VAL A 124 39.66 -23.43 -21.96
C VAL A 124 41.06 -23.95 -21.66
N ALA A 125 41.34 -25.17 -22.09
CA ALA A 125 42.69 -25.73 -22.12
C ALA A 125 43.41 -25.18 -23.36
N THR A 126 44.59 -24.60 -23.16
CA THR A 126 45.52 -24.22 -24.22
C THR A 126 46.45 -25.40 -24.51
N GLU A 127 46.33 -26.00 -25.70
CA GLU A 127 47.35 -26.88 -26.30
C GLU A 127 47.99 -26.17 -27.49
N GLY A 128 49.33 -26.24 -27.57
CA GLY A 128 50.13 -26.02 -28.79
C GLY A 128 50.92 -24.73 -28.84
#